data_AF-A0A370GW44-F1
#
_entry.id   AF-A0A370GW44-F1
#
_cell.length_a   1.000
_cell.length_b   1.000
_cell.length_c   1.000
_cell.angle_alpha   90.00
_cell.angle_beta   90.00
_cell.angle_gamma   90.00
#
_symmetry.space_group_name_H-M   'P 1'
#
loop_
_entity.id
_entity.type
_entity.pdbx_description
1 polymer ?
#
loop_
_entity_poly.entity_id
_entity_poly.type
_entity_poly.pdbx_seq_one_letter_code
_entity_poly.pdbx_strand_id
1 'polypeptide(L)'
;MKKILILTAAALLLALPGTVLAHNTSGAPIEHRHHMGNHQDWMKQQQKHQEMLLSLVKQYSPDTLSNWQKVIADRNDLMKQFRDPALREKFKEAHKKQWDKLSEEEKQKLFQQKKAEWTAKKEAQKKFTEDLKTAIDAKDQAKIKQLLDQKYTQMAEKNKMLSDKIAELKSQN
;
A
#
# COMPACT_ATOMS: atom_id res chain seq x y z
N MET A 1 -34.63 -49.97 -1.36
CA MET A 1 -33.15 -49.95 -1.23
C MET A 1 -32.56 -49.84 -2.64
N LYS A 2 -32.09 -48.65 -3.03
CA LYS A 2 -31.81 -48.30 -4.42
C LYS A 2 -30.30 -48.41 -4.72
N LYS A 3 -30.03 -49.34 -5.65
CA LYS A 3 -28.93 -49.58 -6.60
C LYS A 3 -27.75 -48.60 -6.63
N ILE A 4 -26.55 -49.18 -6.50
CA ILE A 4 -25.25 -48.70 -6.97
C ILE A 4 -25.29 -48.58 -8.50
N LEU A 5 -24.83 -47.45 -9.05
CA LEU A 5 -24.50 -47.33 -10.48
C LEU A 5 -23.23 -46.50 -10.68
N ILE A 6 -22.37 -47.10 -11.49
CA ILE A 6 -21.06 -46.69 -12.00
C ILE A 6 -21.22 -45.45 -12.88
N LEU A 7 -20.29 -44.49 -12.79
CA LEU A 7 -20.09 -43.46 -13.81
C LEU A 7 -18.59 -43.25 -14.08
N THR A 8 -18.12 -44.10 -15.00
CA THR A 8 -17.32 -43.83 -16.18
C THR A 8 -16.38 -42.62 -16.19
N ALA A 9 -15.08 -42.92 -16.34
CA ALA A 9 -14.04 -42.01 -16.79
C ALA A 9 -14.30 -41.55 -18.23
N ALA A 10 -14.01 -40.27 -18.51
CA ALA A 10 -13.73 -39.77 -19.85
C ALA A 10 -12.47 -38.89 -19.78
N ALA A 11 -11.37 -39.43 -20.29
CA ALA A 11 -10.17 -38.67 -20.59
C ALA A 11 -10.43 -37.82 -21.85
N LEU A 12 -10.03 -36.55 -21.82
CA LEU A 12 -9.74 -35.80 -23.03
C LEU A 12 -8.44 -35.01 -22.82
N LEU A 13 -7.35 -35.61 -23.30
CA LEU A 13 -6.11 -34.92 -23.62
C LEU A 13 -6.34 -34.04 -24.85
N LEU A 14 -6.19 -32.73 -24.69
CA LEU A 14 -5.91 -31.83 -25.81
C LEU A 14 -4.58 -31.16 -25.55
N ALA A 15 -3.53 -31.78 -26.11
CA ALA A 15 -2.25 -31.13 -26.35
C ALA A 15 -2.48 -30.06 -27.43
N LEU A 16 -2.31 -28.79 -27.07
CA LEU A 16 -2.18 -27.71 -28.05
C LEU A 16 -0.69 -27.47 -28.32
N PRO A 17 -0.24 -27.52 -29.58
CA PRO A 17 1.12 -27.16 -29.95
C PRO A 17 1.37 -25.67 -29.72
N GLY A 18 2.52 -25.38 -29.12
CA GLY A 18 2.96 -24.02 -28.83
C GLY A 18 3.16 -23.19 -30.09
N THR A 19 2.55 -22.01 -30.12
CA THR A 19 2.97 -20.92 -30.98
C THR A 19 3.81 -19.96 -30.16
N VAL A 20 5.13 -20.10 -30.30
CA VAL A 20 6.08 -19.06 -29.90
C VAL A 20 5.98 -17.97 -30.96
N LEU A 21 5.13 -16.97 -30.74
CA LEU A 21 5.25 -15.70 -31.47
C LEU A 21 6.34 -14.87 -30.79
N ALA A 22 7.56 -15.01 -31.31
CA ALA A 22 8.63 -14.06 -31.10
C ALA A 22 8.24 -12.73 -31.75
N HIS A 23 7.59 -11.86 -31.00
CA HIS A 23 7.33 -10.49 -31.44
C HIS A 23 8.58 -9.65 -31.17
N ASN A 24 9.45 -9.56 -32.18
CA ASN A 24 10.49 -8.54 -32.29
C ASN A 24 9.80 -7.17 -32.34
N THR A 25 9.62 -6.54 -31.18
CA THR A 25 9.33 -5.11 -31.09
C THR A 25 10.61 -4.41 -30.68
N SER A 26 11.22 -3.81 -31.70
CA SER A 26 11.91 -2.53 -31.67
C SER A 26 12.44 -2.10 -30.30
N GLY A 27 13.76 -2.11 -30.19
CA GLY A 27 14.48 -1.34 -29.18
C GLY A 27 14.15 0.14 -29.32
N ALA A 28 13.13 0.58 -28.59
CA ALA A 28 13.11 1.92 -28.07
C ALA A 28 13.98 1.91 -26.81
N PRO A 29 14.99 2.80 -26.67
CA PRO A 29 15.66 2.95 -25.40
C PRO A 29 14.60 3.25 -24.36
N ILE A 30 14.53 2.39 -23.33
CA ILE A 30 13.78 2.69 -22.13
C ILE A 30 14.46 3.92 -21.55
N GLU A 31 13.95 5.10 -21.89
CA GLU A 31 14.22 6.31 -21.13
C GLU A 31 13.83 5.98 -19.70
N HIS A 32 14.84 5.75 -18.87
CA HIS A 32 14.71 5.82 -17.43
C HIS A 32 14.26 7.25 -17.12
N ARG A 33 12.94 7.48 -17.17
CA ARG A 33 12.33 8.65 -16.55
C ARG A 33 12.64 8.54 -15.07
N HIS A 34 13.70 9.25 -14.68
CA HIS A 34 13.98 9.62 -13.31
C HIS A 34 12.77 10.44 -12.81
N HIS A 35 11.72 9.76 -12.36
CA HIS A 35 10.64 10.35 -11.59
C HIS A 35 11.15 10.61 -10.16
N MET A 36 12.22 11.40 -10.01
CA MET A 36 12.58 12.03 -8.75
C MET A 36 11.67 13.24 -8.59
N GLY A 37 10.39 13.02 -8.29
CA GLY A 37 9.53 14.09 -7.83
C GLY A 37 10.20 14.78 -6.64
N ASN A 38 10.33 16.11 -6.69
CA ASN A 38 10.99 16.88 -5.66
C ASN A 38 10.32 16.56 -4.30
N HIS A 39 11.11 16.27 -3.25
CA HIS A 39 10.57 15.88 -1.93
C HIS A 39 9.56 16.91 -1.39
N GLN A 40 9.73 18.18 -1.76
CA GLN A 40 8.78 19.25 -1.44
C GLN A 40 7.40 19.04 -2.06
N ASP A 41 7.31 18.55 -3.30
CA ASP A 41 6.03 18.33 -3.98
C ASP A 41 5.27 17.18 -3.33
N TRP A 42 5.99 16.14 -2.87
CA TRP A 42 5.40 15.05 -2.11
C TRP A 42 4.81 15.54 -0.77
N MET A 43 5.51 16.42 -0.05
CA MET A 43 5.00 17.03 1.19
C MET A 43 3.73 17.84 0.95
N LYS A 44 3.73 18.68 -0.09
CA LYS A 44 2.55 19.47 -0.48
C LYS A 44 1.37 18.56 -0.83
N GLN A 45 1.60 17.47 -1.57
CA GLN A 45 0.56 16.50 -1.91
C GLN A 45 0.00 15.79 -0.68
N GLN A 46 0.86 15.41 0.28
CA GLN A 46 0.42 14.83 1.55
C GLN A 46 -0.46 15.80 2.34
N GLN A 47 -0.06 17.06 2.45
CA GLN A 47 -0.84 18.07 3.15
C GLN A 47 -2.20 18.31 2.50
N LYS A 48 -2.24 18.47 1.17
CA LYS A 48 -3.51 18.59 0.42
C LYS A 48 -4.43 17.40 0.64
N HIS A 49 -3.87 16.19 0.69
CA HIS A 49 -4.64 14.97 0.96
C HIS A 49 -5.22 14.97 2.38
N GLN A 50 -4.44 15.39 3.39
CA GLN A 50 -4.90 15.50 4.79
C GLN A 50 -6.01 16.54 4.94
N GLU A 51 -5.86 17.71 4.32
CA GLU A 51 -6.88 18.78 4.33
C GLU A 51 -8.19 18.33 3.68
N MET A 52 -8.11 17.65 2.54
CA MET A 52 -9.28 17.06 1.88
C MET A 52 -9.95 15.99 2.74
N LEU A 53 -9.18 15.14 3.42
CA LEU A 53 -9.74 14.12 4.30
C LEU A 53 -10.45 14.75 5.50
N LEU A 54 -9.87 15.77 6.12
CA LEU A 54 -10.48 16.49 7.24
C LEU A 54 -11.73 17.26 6.82
N SER A 55 -11.78 17.82 5.61
CA SER A 55 -12.99 18.49 5.12
C SER A 55 -14.14 17.51 4.94
N LEU A 56 -13.87 16.32 4.40
CA LEU A 56 -14.87 15.25 4.30
C LEU A 56 -15.32 14.74 5.68
N VAL A 57 -14.39 14.54 6.61
CA VAL A 57 -14.73 14.14 7.99
C VAL A 57 -15.61 15.20 8.66
N LYS A 58 -15.28 16.48 8.53
CA LYS A 58 -16.10 17.57 9.09
C LYS A 58 -17.53 17.56 8.54
N GLN A 59 -17.70 17.20 7.26
CA GLN A 59 -18.99 17.18 6.59
C GLN A 59 -19.81 15.91 6.92
N TYR A 60 -19.17 14.73 6.94
CA TYR A 60 -19.87 13.44 6.95
C TYR A 60 -19.67 12.64 8.24
N SER A 61 -18.71 13.00 9.08
CA SER A 61 -18.41 12.32 10.35
C SER A 61 -17.86 13.31 11.40
N PRO A 62 -18.60 14.39 11.72
CA PRO A 62 -18.11 15.42 12.63
C PRO A 62 -17.85 14.89 14.04
N ASP A 63 -18.52 13.80 14.43
CA ASP A 63 -18.33 13.05 15.68
C ASP A 63 -16.91 12.50 15.83
N THR A 64 -16.22 12.19 14.73
CA THR A 64 -14.85 11.63 14.75
C THR A 64 -13.78 12.65 14.36
N LEU A 65 -14.12 13.91 14.14
CA LEU A 65 -13.19 14.94 13.65
C LEU A 65 -11.96 15.12 14.56
N SER A 66 -12.17 15.17 15.87
CA SER A 66 -11.07 15.29 16.84
C SER A 66 -10.11 14.09 16.77
N ASN A 67 -10.66 12.87 16.66
CA ASN A 67 -9.86 11.64 16.52
C ASN A 67 -9.04 11.66 15.23
N TRP A 68 -9.62 12.17 14.14
CA TRP A 68 -8.95 12.34 12.85
C TRP A 68 -7.81 13.36 12.90
N GLN A 69 -8.04 14.51 13.53
CA GLN A 69 -7.00 15.52 13.73
C GLN A 69 -5.84 14.94 14.54
N LYS A 70 -6.16 14.20 15.61
CA LYS A 70 -5.15 13.53 16.44
C LYS A 70 -4.35 12.50 15.65
N VAL A 71 -4.99 11.57 14.92
CA VAL A 71 -4.26 10.51 14.20
C VAL A 71 -3.38 11.08 13.07
N ILE A 72 -3.79 12.19 12.45
CA ILE A 72 -2.98 12.90 11.46
C ILE A 72 -1.79 13.61 12.13
N ALA A 73 -2.02 14.29 13.26
CA ALA A 73 -0.94 14.92 14.04
C ALA A 73 0.09 13.87 14.48
N ASP A 74 -0.36 12.76 15.07
CA ASP A 74 0.49 11.63 15.47
C ASP A 74 1.30 11.11 14.27
N ARG A 75 0.69 10.98 13.08
CA ARG A 75 1.39 10.55 11.86
C ARG A 75 2.48 11.54 11.49
N ASN A 76 2.19 12.83 11.50
CA ASN A 76 3.12 13.88 11.11
C ASN A 76 4.33 13.92 12.06
N ASP A 77 4.09 13.79 13.37
CA ASP A 77 5.15 13.73 14.38
C ASP A 77 6.01 12.47 14.23
N LEU A 78 5.40 11.30 14.04
CA LEU A 78 6.14 10.06 13.78
C LEU A 78 6.98 10.16 12.51
N MET A 79 6.43 10.73 11.43
CA MET A 79 7.16 10.93 10.18
C MET A 79 8.29 11.95 10.33
N LYS A 80 8.14 12.95 11.19
CA LYS A 80 9.21 13.91 11.53
C LYS A 80 10.31 13.21 12.31
N GLN A 81 9.97 12.43 13.34
CA GLN A 81 10.94 11.62 14.09
C GLN A 81 11.69 10.65 13.18
N PHE A 82 11.00 9.93 12.30
CA PHE A 82 11.63 8.97 11.39
C PHE A 82 12.54 9.62 10.33
N ARG A 83 12.45 10.94 10.13
CA ARG A 83 13.36 11.70 9.25
C ARG A 83 14.61 12.20 9.96
N ASP A 84 14.66 12.08 11.29
CA ASP A 84 15.86 12.39 12.03
C ASP A 84 17.06 11.64 11.43
N PRO A 85 18.19 12.33 11.13
CA PRO A 85 19.33 11.70 10.48
C PRO A 85 19.87 10.49 11.26
N ALA A 86 19.94 10.57 12.59
CA ALA A 86 20.48 9.48 13.39
C ALA A 86 19.57 8.24 13.32
N LEU A 87 18.25 8.41 13.40
CA LEU A 87 17.31 7.31 13.20
C LEU A 87 17.34 6.74 11.78
N ARG A 88 17.53 7.59 10.76
CA ARG A 88 17.66 7.14 9.37
C ARG A 88 18.90 6.29 9.15
N GLU A 89 20.04 6.67 9.74
CA GLU A 89 21.25 5.86 9.65
C GLU A 89 21.06 4.52 10.37
N LYS A 90 20.52 4.50 11.60
CA LYS A 90 20.18 3.24 12.29
C LYS A 90 19.25 2.35 11.45
N PHE A 91 18.23 2.93 10.82
CA PHE A 91 17.33 2.19 9.93
C PHE A 91 18.06 1.60 8.72
N LYS A 92 18.91 2.38 8.05
CA LYS A 92 19.72 1.91 6.91
C LYS A 92 20.64 0.78 7.31
N GLU A 93 21.32 0.90 8.44
CA GLU A 93 22.21 -0.13 8.97
C GLU A 93 21.45 -1.41 9.32
N ALA A 94 20.33 -1.30 10.04
CA ALA A 94 19.49 -2.44 10.38
C ALA A 94 18.95 -3.13 9.11
N HIS A 95 18.47 -2.35 8.13
CA HIS A 95 17.99 -2.87 6.86
C HIS A 95 19.11 -3.52 6.05
N LYS A 96 20.30 -2.92 5.99
CA LYS A 96 21.47 -3.49 5.32
C LYS A 96 21.89 -4.80 5.98
N LYS A 97 22.01 -4.85 7.31
CA LYS A 97 22.32 -6.06 8.07
C LYS A 97 21.29 -7.18 7.83
N GLN A 98 20.01 -6.84 7.70
CA GLN A 98 18.97 -7.82 7.35
C GLN A 98 19.11 -8.28 5.90
N TRP A 99 19.37 -7.37 4.97
CA TRP A 99 19.52 -7.67 3.55
C TRP A 99 20.74 -8.54 3.25
N ASP A 100 21.89 -8.24 3.88
CA ASP A 100 23.15 -8.96 3.68
C ASP A 100 23.11 -10.40 4.23
N LYS A 101 22.15 -10.71 5.13
CA LYS A 101 21.92 -12.07 5.66
C LYS A 101 21.09 -12.97 4.74
N LEU A 102 20.43 -12.40 3.73
CA LEU A 102 19.58 -13.15 2.81
C LEU A 102 20.40 -13.75 1.66
N SER A 103 20.02 -14.93 1.20
CA SER A 103 20.51 -15.49 -0.07
C SER A 103 19.99 -14.68 -1.26
N GLU A 104 20.61 -14.82 -2.44
CA GLU A 104 20.13 -14.14 -3.66
C GLU A 104 18.71 -14.56 -4.04
N GLU A 105 18.36 -15.83 -3.84
CA GLU A 105 16.99 -16.34 -4.06
C GLU A 105 15.99 -15.70 -3.10
N GLU A 106 16.35 -15.55 -1.82
CA GLU A 106 15.52 -14.89 -0.81
C GLU A 106 15.36 -13.40 -1.11
N LYS A 107 16.43 -12.71 -1.54
CA LYS A 107 16.38 -11.32 -1.98
C LYS A 107 15.45 -11.15 -3.16
N GLN A 108 15.53 -12.03 -4.17
CA GLN A 108 14.65 -11.99 -5.34
C GLN A 108 13.19 -12.21 -4.94
N LYS A 109 12.92 -13.19 -4.06
CA LYS A 109 11.57 -13.45 -3.55
C LYS A 109 11.02 -12.27 -2.75
N LEU A 110 11.82 -11.69 -1.87
CA LEU A 110 11.46 -10.50 -1.09
C LEU A 110 11.19 -9.31 -1.99
N PHE A 111 11.99 -9.12 -3.04
CA PHE A 111 11.78 -8.07 -4.03
C PHE A 111 10.43 -8.24 -4.77
N GLN A 112 10.11 -9.45 -5.24
CA GLN A 112 8.82 -9.71 -5.89
C GLN A 112 7.64 -9.52 -4.94
N GLN A 113 7.77 -9.95 -3.68
CA GLN A 113 6.76 -9.70 -2.64
C GLN A 113 6.55 -8.21 -2.41
N LYS A 114 7.63 -7.43 -2.26
CA LYS A 114 7.53 -5.97 -2.06
C LYS A 114 6.94 -5.26 -3.27
N LYS A 115 7.26 -5.72 -4.48
CA LYS A 115 6.65 -5.22 -5.71
C LYS A 115 5.15 -5.49 -5.76
N ALA A 116 4.72 -6.72 -5.44
CA ALA A 116 3.31 -7.09 -5.37
C ALA A 116 2.56 -6.30 -4.28
N GLU A 117 3.14 -6.19 -3.08
CA GLU A 117 2.60 -5.36 -1.99
C GLU A 117 2.42 -3.89 -2.42
N TRP A 118 3.40 -3.34 -3.14
CA TRP A 118 3.34 -1.95 -3.61
C TRP A 118 2.24 -1.75 -4.64
N THR A 119 2.11 -2.67 -5.61
CA THR A 119 1.03 -2.64 -6.60
C THR A 119 -0.33 -2.75 -5.92
N ALA A 120 -0.51 -3.69 -5.00
CA ALA A 120 -1.75 -3.86 -4.25
C ALA A 120 -2.10 -2.62 -3.42
N LYS A 121 -1.12 -1.96 -2.77
CA LYS A 121 -1.33 -0.69 -2.06
C LYS A 121 -1.77 0.43 -2.98
N LYS A 122 -1.19 0.53 -4.17
CA LYS A 122 -1.54 1.53 -5.19
C LYS A 122 -2.97 1.31 -5.69
N GLU A 123 -3.33 0.07 -5.99
CA GLU A 123 -4.68 -0.32 -6.41
C GLU A 123 -5.71 -0.07 -5.31
N ALA A 124 -5.41 -0.46 -4.07
CA ALA A 124 -6.29 -0.19 -2.92
C ALA A 124 -6.53 1.31 -2.70
N GLN A 125 -5.49 2.15 -2.86
CA GLN A 125 -5.63 3.60 -2.76
C GLN A 125 -6.46 4.18 -3.91
N LYS A 126 -6.28 3.68 -5.14
CA LYS A 126 -7.09 4.06 -6.31
C LYS A 126 -8.55 3.70 -6.07
N LYS A 127 -8.83 2.44 -5.70
CA LYS A 127 -10.17 1.93 -5.39
C LYS A 127 -10.84 2.76 -4.29
N PHE A 128 -10.14 3.05 -3.18
CA PHE A 128 -10.68 3.91 -2.13
C PHE A 128 -11.10 5.29 -2.66
N THR A 129 -10.27 5.90 -3.52
CA THR A 129 -10.56 7.22 -4.07
C THR A 129 -11.77 7.18 -5.02
N GLU A 130 -11.88 6.13 -5.83
CA GLU A 130 -13.02 5.89 -6.73
C GLU A 130 -14.31 5.63 -5.93
N ASP A 131 -14.28 4.69 -4.97
CA ASP A 131 -15.42 4.37 -4.11
C ASP A 131 -15.92 5.60 -3.34
N LEU A 132 -15.00 6.42 -2.83
CA LEU A 132 -15.32 7.65 -2.11
C LEU A 132 -15.95 8.70 -3.04
N LYS A 133 -15.41 8.86 -4.25
CA LYS A 133 -15.98 9.77 -5.25
C LYS A 133 -17.40 9.34 -5.62
N THR A 134 -17.59 8.07 -5.94
CA THR A 134 -18.92 7.52 -6.26
C THR A 134 -19.91 7.72 -5.12
N ALA A 135 -19.49 7.50 -3.87
CA ALA A 135 -20.36 7.71 -2.71
C ALA A 135 -20.73 9.20 -2.52
N ILE A 136 -19.79 10.13 -2.77
CA ILE A 136 -20.05 11.57 -2.75
C ILE A 136 -21.03 11.97 -3.85
N ASP A 137 -20.81 11.50 -5.09
CA ASP A 137 -21.68 11.80 -6.23
C ASP A 137 -23.11 11.27 -6.00
N ALA A 138 -23.23 10.08 -5.39
CA ALA A 138 -24.50 9.48 -4.98
C ALA A 138 -25.10 10.09 -3.70
N LYS A 139 -24.39 11.01 -3.03
CA LYS A 139 -24.74 11.56 -1.71
C LYS A 139 -25.02 10.49 -0.64
N ASP A 140 -24.37 9.33 -0.74
CA ASP A 140 -24.51 8.21 0.18
C ASP A 140 -23.68 8.45 1.45
N GLN A 141 -24.28 9.17 2.40
CA GLN A 141 -23.62 9.55 3.66
C GLN A 141 -23.15 8.33 4.46
N ALA A 142 -23.94 7.24 4.47
CA ALA A 142 -23.59 6.03 5.19
C ALA A 142 -22.33 5.38 4.60
N LYS A 143 -22.24 5.32 3.26
CA LYS A 143 -21.06 4.78 2.58
C LYS A 143 -19.84 5.65 2.77
N ILE A 144 -19.99 6.98 2.71
CA ILE A 144 -18.88 7.91 2.96
C ILE A 144 -18.34 7.71 4.37
N LYS A 145 -19.22 7.68 5.39
CA LYS A 145 -18.82 7.43 6.79
C LYS A 145 -18.08 6.09 6.92
N GLN A 146 -18.62 5.02 6.35
CA GLN A 146 -17.97 3.71 6.35
C GLN A 146 -16.56 3.75 5.75
N LEU A 147 -16.38 4.41 4.60
CA LEU A 147 -15.08 4.53 3.94
C LEU A 147 -14.09 5.35 4.78
N LEU A 148 -14.56 6.44 5.40
CA LEU A 148 -13.74 7.24 6.30
C LEU A 148 -13.32 6.39 7.52
N ASP A 149 -14.22 5.68 8.18
CA ASP A 149 -13.89 4.84 9.34
C ASP A 149 -12.86 3.74 9.00
N GLN A 150 -12.99 3.13 7.82
CA GLN A 150 -11.99 2.19 7.30
C GLN A 150 -10.63 2.87 7.11
N LYS A 151 -10.60 4.08 6.54
CA LYS A 151 -9.37 4.84 6.32
C LYS A 151 -8.72 5.27 7.63
N TYR A 152 -9.51 5.66 8.62
CA TYR A 152 -9.07 6.00 9.97
C TYR A 152 -8.34 4.81 10.60
N THR A 153 -8.97 3.64 10.58
CA THR A 153 -8.42 2.40 11.15
C THR A 153 -7.06 2.07 10.52
N GLN A 154 -6.98 2.09 9.18
CA GLN A 154 -5.72 1.87 8.46
C GLN A 154 -4.62 2.88 8.82
N MET A 155 -4.99 4.14 9.09
CA MET A 155 -4.02 5.17 9.47
C MET A 155 -3.53 4.95 10.90
N ALA A 156 -4.43 4.64 11.84
CA ALA A 156 -4.09 4.33 13.22
C ALA A 156 -3.15 3.12 13.32
N GLU A 157 -3.43 2.04 12.58
CA GLU A 157 -2.55 0.86 12.50
C GLU A 157 -1.17 1.20 11.94
N LYS A 158 -1.10 2.01 10.87
CA LYS A 158 0.17 2.47 10.29
C LYS A 158 0.96 3.38 11.22
N ASN A 159 0.28 4.16 12.06
CA ASN A 159 0.93 4.95 13.10
C ASN A 159 1.51 4.05 14.18
N LYS A 160 0.75 3.05 14.64
CA LYS A 160 1.25 2.06 15.61
C LYS A 160 2.50 1.35 15.08
N MET A 161 2.44 0.78 13.88
CA MET A 161 3.61 0.13 13.26
C MET A 161 4.82 1.06 13.13
N LEU A 162 4.60 2.33 12.76
CA LEU A 162 5.70 3.30 12.64
C LEU A 162 6.28 3.67 14.01
N SER A 163 5.43 3.86 15.02
CA SER A 163 5.84 4.12 16.39
C SER A 163 6.67 2.97 16.95
N ASP A 164 6.19 1.73 16.80
CA ASP A 164 6.89 0.52 17.23
C ASP A 164 8.25 0.41 16.55
N LYS A 165 8.32 0.71 15.25
CA LYS A 165 9.60 0.71 14.52
C LYS A 165 10.56 1.79 15.00
N ILE A 166 10.06 2.99 15.29
CA ILE A 166 10.88 4.08 15.84
C ILE A 166 11.41 3.68 17.22
N ALA A 167 10.58 3.09 18.08
CA ALA A 167 10.98 2.62 19.40
C ALA A 167 12.06 1.52 19.31
N GLU A 168 11.88 0.55 18.42
CA GLU A 168 12.86 -0.51 18.14
C GLU A 168 14.23 0.09 17.75
N LEU A 169 14.25 1.02 16.79
CA LEU A 169 15.48 1.67 16.34
C LEU A 169 16.15 2.52 17.42
N LYS A 170 15.37 3.16 18.30
CA LYS A 170 15.92 3.91 19.44
C LYS A 170 16.57 2.99 20.47
N SER A 171 16.03 1.79 20.66
CA SER A 171 16.53 0.81 21.64
C SER A 171 17.80 0.07 21.21
N GLN A 172 18.14 0.12 19.91
CA GLN A 172 19.40 -0.40 19.39
C GLN A 172 20.55 0.54 19.79
N ASN A 173 21.20 0.22 20.91
CA ASN A 173 22.47 0.79 21.35
C ASN A 173 23.60 -0.17 21.01
#